data_AF-A0A9W6KN44-F1
#
_entry.id   AF-A0A9W6KN44-F1
#
_cell.length_a   1.000
_cell.length_b   1.000
_cell.length_c   1.000
_cell.angle_alpha   90.00
_cell.angle_beta   90.00
_cell.angle_gamma   90.00
#
_symmetry.space_group_name_H-M   'P 1'
#
loop_
_entity.id
_entity.type
_entity.pdbx_description
1 polymer ?
#
loop_
_entity_poly.entity_id
_entity_poly.type
_entity_poly.pdbx_seq_one_letter_code
_entity_poly.pdbx_strand_id
1 'polypeptide(L)'
;MTLVFRFVEENFGPAGPYEIGSATWPGLAKLAEEAGELVQVLAKLVGASGRETYYDGTDLRARLIEECGDVMAALAFFTSANGLNADVAPRASQKLALFERWHAEG
;
A
#
# COMPACT_ATOMS: atom_id res chain seq x y z
N MET A 1 -18.45 -41.06 -10.91
CA MET A 1 -18.19 -39.61 -11.04
C MET A 1 -18.23 -38.98 -9.65
N THR A 2 -17.25 -39.29 -8.80
CA THR A 2 -17.15 -38.75 -7.43
C THR A 2 -15.72 -38.97 -6.94
N LEU A 3 -14.76 -38.10 -7.32
CA LEU A 3 -13.40 -38.06 -6.74
C LEU A 3 -12.54 -36.92 -7.33
N VAL A 4 -13.13 -35.74 -7.62
CA VAL A 4 -12.35 -34.55 -8.08
C VAL A 4 -12.91 -33.27 -7.44
N PHE A 5 -13.22 -33.29 -6.15
CA PHE A 5 -13.58 -32.08 -5.39
C PHE A 5 -12.89 -31.98 -4.03
N ARG A 6 -11.88 -32.83 -3.76
CA ARG A 6 -11.26 -32.95 -2.43
C ARG A 6 -9.72 -32.94 -2.47
N PHE A 7 -9.14 -32.15 -3.38
CA PHE A 7 -7.68 -32.07 -3.53
C PHE A 7 -7.16 -30.62 -3.69
N VAL A 8 -7.93 -29.62 -3.27
CA VAL A 8 -7.46 -28.22 -3.15
C VAL A 8 -7.90 -27.64 -1.79
N GLU A 9 -7.75 -28.43 -0.74
CA GLU A 9 -7.87 -27.97 0.67
C GLU A 9 -6.56 -28.25 1.44
N GLU A 10 -5.43 -28.32 0.74
CA GLU A 10 -4.15 -28.63 1.37
C GLU A 10 -3.21 -27.40 1.40
N ASN A 11 -3.05 -26.89 2.62
CA ASN A 11 -1.86 -26.23 3.16
C ASN A 11 -1.63 -24.72 2.89
N PHE A 12 -2.55 -23.88 3.32
CA PHE A 12 -2.15 -22.59 3.90
C PHE A 12 -2.35 -22.70 5.42
N GLY A 13 -1.25 -22.73 6.17
CA GLY A 13 -1.32 -22.52 7.62
C GLY A 13 -2.04 -21.20 7.93
N PRO A 14 -2.54 -20.99 9.16
CA PRO A 14 -3.11 -19.70 9.51
C PRO A 14 -2.09 -18.60 9.21
N ALA A 15 -2.54 -17.50 8.62
CA ALA A 15 -1.68 -16.37 8.30
C ALA A 15 -0.89 -15.95 9.55
N GLY A 16 0.37 -15.55 9.34
CA GLY A 16 1.22 -15.04 10.41
C GLY A 16 0.58 -13.81 11.09
N PRO A 17 1.05 -13.43 12.29
CA PRO A 17 0.64 -12.16 12.89
C PRO A 17 0.82 -11.00 11.89
N TYR A 18 -0.16 -10.09 11.82
CA TYR A 18 -0.13 -8.89 10.97
C TYR A 18 -0.26 -9.11 9.45
N GLU A 19 -0.23 -10.35 8.99
CA GLU A 19 -0.45 -10.69 7.57
C GLU A 19 -1.92 -10.51 7.15
N ILE A 20 -2.16 -10.56 5.84
CA ILE A 20 -3.53 -10.67 5.32
C ILE A 20 -4.15 -11.99 5.81
N GLY A 21 -5.35 -11.91 6.38
CA GLY A 21 -6.02 -13.07 7.00
C GLY A 21 -5.64 -13.32 8.47
N SER A 22 -4.76 -12.49 9.04
CA SER A 22 -4.41 -12.58 10.46
C SER A 22 -5.56 -12.15 11.38
N ALA A 23 -5.67 -12.77 12.55
CA ALA A 23 -6.58 -12.31 13.61
C ALA A 23 -6.06 -11.06 14.35
N THR A 24 -4.76 -10.78 14.25
CA THR A 24 -4.09 -9.68 14.96
C THR A 24 -3.66 -8.63 13.94
N TRP A 25 -4.37 -7.50 13.91
CA TRP A 25 -4.11 -6.38 12.98
C TRP A 25 -3.92 -6.82 11.51
N PRO A 26 -4.93 -7.46 10.89
CA PRO A 26 -4.84 -7.95 9.51
C PRO A 26 -4.37 -6.89 8.52
N GLY A 27 -3.38 -7.26 7.70
CA GLY A 27 -2.85 -6.43 6.62
C GLY A 27 -1.83 -5.36 7.06
N LEU A 28 -1.47 -5.27 8.34
CA LEU A 28 -0.47 -4.31 8.81
C LEU A 28 0.90 -4.54 8.18
N ALA A 29 1.33 -5.80 8.04
CA ALA A 29 2.61 -6.12 7.41
C ALA A 29 2.65 -5.65 5.94
N LYS A 30 1.55 -5.86 5.19
CA LYS A 30 1.45 -5.44 3.80
C LYS A 30 1.43 -3.92 3.66
N LEU A 31 0.71 -3.21 4.53
CA LEU A 31 0.76 -1.75 4.58
C LEU A 31 2.18 -1.22 4.84
N ALA A 32 2.94 -1.87 5.73
CA ALA A 32 4.32 -1.49 6.01
C ALA A 32 5.26 -1.75 4.82
N GLU A 33 5.08 -2.87 4.13
CA GLU A 33 5.80 -3.24 2.89
C GLU A 33 5.63 -2.16 1.82
N GLU A 34 4.39 -1.91 1.37
CA GLU A 34 4.15 -0.96 0.26
C GLU A 34 4.57 0.47 0.61
N ALA A 35 4.38 0.87 1.88
CA ALA A 35 4.88 2.16 2.33
C ALA A 35 6.41 2.25 2.25
N GLY A 36 7.11 1.16 2.56
CA GLY A 36 8.56 1.06 2.41
C GLY A 36 9.01 1.09 0.94
N GLU A 37 8.30 0.43 0.04
CA GLU A 37 8.58 0.45 -1.40
C GLU A 37 8.37 1.86 -1.99
N LEU A 38 7.27 2.54 -1.63
CA LEU A 38 7.04 3.93 -2.01
C LEU A 38 8.17 4.86 -1.52
N VAL A 39 8.62 4.71 -0.28
CA VAL A 39 9.76 5.49 0.26
C VAL A 39 11.02 5.28 -0.57
N GLN A 40 11.30 4.05 -1.00
CA GLN A 40 12.47 3.76 -1.84
C GLN A 40 12.39 4.48 -3.19
N VAL A 41 11.23 4.46 -3.85
CA VAL A 41 11.04 5.15 -5.14
C VAL A 41 11.15 6.66 -4.98
N LEU A 42 10.53 7.24 -3.94
CA LEU A 42 10.63 8.66 -3.64
C LEU A 42 12.07 9.09 -3.36
N ALA A 43 12.83 8.29 -2.61
CA ALA A 43 14.25 8.54 -2.34
C ALA A 43 15.09 8.53 -3.64
N LYS A 44 14.82 7.59 -4.56
CA LYS A 44 15.47 7.56 -5.88
C LYS A 44 15.14 8.81 -6.70
N LEU A 45 13.88 9.26 -6.71
CA LEU A 45 13.46 10.47 -7.42
C LEU A 45 14.16 11.73 -6.87
N VAL A 46 14.23 11.88 -5.56
CA VAL A 46 14.97 12.97 -4.90
C VAL A 46 16.46 12.91 -5.26
N GLY A 47 17.08 11.72 -5.16
CA GLY A 47 18.48 11.51 -5.54
C GLY A 47 18.76 11.75 -7.03
N ALA A 48 17.75 11.60 -7.87
CA ALA A 48 17.82 11.86 -9.31
C ALA A 48 17.54 13.34 -9.68
N SER A 49 17.30 14.22 -8.70
CA SER A 49 16.86 15.60 -8.90
C SER A 49 15.57 15.70 -9.72
N GLY A 50 14.62 14.80 -9.49
CA GLY A 50 13.32 14.77 -10.15
C GLY A 50 13.32 14.16 -11.56
N ARG A 51 14.46 13.63 -12.04
CA ARG A 51 14.50 12.89 -13.31
C ARG A 51 13.79 11.54 -13.16
N GLU A 52 12.98 11.21 -14.16
CA GLU A 52 12.18 9.98 -14.16
C GLU A 52 13.00 8.73 -14.53
N THR A 53 14.20 8.90 -15.11
CA THR A 53 15.12 7.79 -15.39
C THR A 53 16.23 7.75 -14.35
N TYR A 54 16.40 6.61 -13.68
CA TYR A 54 17.49 6.40 -12.72
C TYR A 54 18.72 5.77 -13.37
N TYR A 55 19.89 5.87 -12.73
CA TYR A 55 21.15 5.39 -13.29
C TYR A 55 21.21 3.86 -13.51
N ASP A 56 20.34 3.11 -12.83
CA ASP A 56 20.20 1.65 -12.96
C ASP A 56 19.23 1.24 -14.09
N GLY A 57 18.67 2.21 -14.84
CA GLY A 57 17.70 1.97 -15.90
C GLY A 57 16.24 1.90 -15.44
N THR A 58 15.96 2.11 -14.15
CA THR A 58 14.58 2.14 -13.64
C THR A 58 13.80 3.33 -14.21
N ASP A 59 12.60 3.06 -14.70
CA ASP A 59 11.57 4.07 -14.93
C ASP A 59 10.89 4.41 -13.59
N LEU A 60 11.34 5.50 -12.97
CA LEU A 60 10.85 5.95 -11.68
C LEU A 60 9.42 6.49 -11.75
N ARG A 61 8.94 6.93 -12.92
CA ARG A 61 7.55 7.36 -13.07
C ARG A 61 6.62 6.16 -13.04
N ALA A 62 6.96 5.11 -13.80
CA ALA A 62 6.20 3.86 -13.79
C ALA A 62 6.16 3.25 -12.37
N ARG A 63 7.32 3.15 -11.71
CA ARG A 63 7.39 2.67 -10.33
C ARG A 63 6.62 3.54 -9.36
N LEU A 64 6.69 4.86 -9.48
CA LEU A 64 5.93 5.75 -8.59
C LEU A 64 4.42 5.52 -8.71
N ILE A 65 3.91 5.27 -9.93
CA ILE A 65 2.50 4.97 -10.16
C ILE A 65 2.11 3.65 -9.49
N GLU A 66 2.93 2.60 -9.65
CA GLU A 66 2.73 1.28 -9.02
C GLU A 66 2.68 1.43 -7.49
N GLU A 67 3.72 2.00 -6.88
CA GLU A 67 3.80 2.09 -5.42
C GLU A 67 2.73 3.00 -4.80
N CYS A 68 2.34 4.08 -5.49
CA CYS A 68 1.21 4.89 -5.02
C CYS A 68 -0.09 4.08 -5.01
N GLY A 69 -0.32 3.28 -6.05
CA GLY A 69 -1.48 2.41 -6.14
C GLY A 69 -1.49 1.33 -5.06
N ASP A 70 -0.35 0.70 -4.83
CA ASP A 70 -0.21 -0.39 -3.85
C ASP A 70 -0.38 0.13 -2.42
N VAL A 71 0.19 1.30 -2.07
CA VAL A 71 -0.07 1.95 -0.78
C VAL A 71 -1.54 2.31 -0.62
N MET A 72 -2.21 2.82 -1.66
CA MET A 72 -3.64 3.13 -1.60
C MET A 72 -4.48 1.87 -1.33
N ALA A 73 -4.17 0.76 -2.03
CA ALA A 73 -4.86 -0.50 -1.85
C ALA A 73 -4.60 -1.12 -0.45
N ALA A 74 -3.35 -1.12 0.00
CA ALA A 74 -2.97 -1.66 1.31
C ALA A 74 -3.58 -0.86 2.46
N LEU A 75 -3.61 0.48 2.36
CA LEU A 75 -4.25 1.33 3.36
C LEU A 75 -5.77 1.14 3.41
N ALA A 76 -6.42 1.04 2.24
CA ALA A 76 -7.85 0.76 2.15
C ALA A 76 -8.20 -0.60 2.77
N PHE A 77 -7.42 -1.64 2.47
CA PHE A 77 -7.60 -2.96 3.07
C PHE A 77 -7.39 -2.91 4.59
N PHE A 78 -6.27 -2.37 5.06
CA PHE A 78 -5.93 -2.30 6.49
C PHE A 78 -7.01 -1.57 7.29
N THR A 79 -7.44 -0.40 6.83
CA THR A 79 -8.45 0.40 7.56
C THR A 79 -9.82 -0.27 7.56
N SER A 80 -10.20 -0.95 6.48
CA SER A 80 -11.44 -1.73 6.41
C SER A 80 -11.40 -2.95 7.35
N ALA A 81 -10.36 -3.78 7.24
CA ALA A 81 -10.20 -5.02 8.01
C ALA A 81 -10.08 -4.79 9.53
N ASN A 82 -9.67 -3.59 9.94
CA ASN A 82 -9.49 -3.21 11.34
C ASN A 82 -10.57 -2.24 11.86
N GLY A 83 -11.62 -1.97 11.08
CA GLY A 83 -12.73 -1.11 11.50
C GLY A 83 -12.36 0.38 11.71
N LEU A 84 -11.28 0.86 11.09
CA LEU A 84 -10.75 2.22 11.26
C LEU A 84 -11.26 3.20 10.19
N ASN A 85 -11.89 2.71 9.12
CA ASN A 85 -12.20 3.51 7.93
C ASN A 85 -13.05 4.75 8.25
N ALA A 86 -14.01 4.62 9.18
CA ALA A 86 -14.89 5.73 9.58
C ALA A 86 -14.14 6.90 10.24
N ASP A 87 -13.04 6.63 10.94
CA ASP A 87 -12.23 7.65 11.60
C ASP A 87 -11.14 8.20 10.67
N VAL A 88 -10.55 7.33 9.83
CA VAL A 88 -9.45 7.70 8.94
C VAL A 88 -9.94 8.53 7.75
N ALA A 89 -11.08 8.19 7.14
CA ALA A 89 -11.53 8.88 5.92
C ALA A 89 -11.79 10.39 6.12
N PRO A 90 -12.55 10.84 7.15
CA PRO A 90 -12.72 12.28 7.41
C PRO A 90 -11.40 13.00 7.68
N ARG A 91 -10.48 12.34 8.39
CA ARG A 91 -9.15 12.87 8.70
C ARG A 91 -8.32 13.07 7.44
N ALA A 92 -8.34 12.10 6.52
CA ALA A 92 -7.66 12.15 5.24
C ALA A 92 -8.21 13.29 4.37
N SER A 93 -9.54 13.43 4.27
CA SER A 93 -10.18 14.53 3.51
C SER A 93 -9.80 15.91 4.04
N GLN A 94 -9.79 16.10 5.37
CA GLN A 94 -9.35 17.37 5.98
C GLN A 94 -7.89 17.70 5.65
N LYS A 95 -7.02 16.69 5.63
CA LYS A 95 -5.61 16.87 5.30
C LYS A 95 -5.41 17.15 3.82
N LEU A 96 -6.14 16.48 2.93
CA LEU A 96 -6.10 16.75 1.51
C LEU A 96 -6.47 18.21 1.22
N ALA A 97 -7.60 18.68 1.74
CA ALA A 97 -8.03 20.07 1.57
C ALA A 97 -6.99 21.09 2.10
N LEU A 98 -6.30 20.76 3.19
CA LEU A 98 -5.20 21.58 3.72
C LEU A 98 -4.01 21.64 2.75
N PHE A 99 -3.62 20.50 2.18
CA PHE A 99 -2.50 20.42 1.24
C PHE A 99 -2.81 21.13 -0.07
N GLU A 100 -4.03 21.00 -0.59
CA GLU A 100 -4.51 21.73 -1.77
C GLU A 100 -4.47 23.24 -1.55
N ARG A 101 -4.89 23.71 -0.37
CA ARG A 101 -4.81 25.12 -0.02
C ARG A 101 -3.36 25.62 0.02
N TRP A 102 -2.46 24.90 0.69
CA TRP A 102 -1.05 25.27 0.73
C TRP A 102 -0.41 25.32 -0.66
N HIS A 103 -0.81 24.43 -1.57
CA HIS A 103 -0.34 24.45 -2.94
C HIS A 103 -0.84 25.66 -3.73
N ALA A 104 -2.07 26.12 -3.49
CA ALA A 104 -2.64 27.29 -4.15
C ALA A 104 -2.07 28.63 -3.62
N GLU A 105 -1.60 28.65 -2.37
CA GLU A 105 -1.07 29.84 -1.69
C GLU A 105 0.44 30.05 -1.89
N GLY A 106 1.19 29.00 -2.27
CA GLY A 106 2.64 29.01 -2.46
C GLY A 106 3.05 29.23 -3.90
#